data_AF-A0AAW2VZG2-F1
#
_entry.id   AF-A0AAW2VZG2-F1
#
_cell.length_a   1.000
_cell.length_b   1.000
_cell.length_c   1.000
_cell.angle_alpha   90.00
_cell.angle_beta   90.00
_cell.angle_gamma   90.00
#
_symmetry.space_group_name_H-M   'P 1'
#
loop_
_entity.id
_entity.type
_entity.pdbx_description
1 polymer ?
#
loop_
_entity_poly.entity_id
_entity_poly.type
_entity_poly.pdbx_seq_one_letter_code
_entity_poly.pdbx_strand_id
1 'polypeptide(L)' 'MMSSLETKQWKEAVKSEMNSIVSKGTWVLVDIPSGCTTIGCKWIFKKKLKPDRTVDKFKPGW' A
#
# COMPACT_ATOMS: atom_id res chain seq x y z
N MET A 1 -5.07 19.19 1.40
CA MET A 1 -5.91 18.01 1.73
C MET A 1 -5.87 17.05 0.54
N MET A 2 -5.67 15.75 0.75
CA MET A 2 -5.81 14.78 -0.33
C MET A 2 -7.28 14.72 -0.75
N SER A 3 -7.55 14.77 -2.06
CA SER A 3 -8.91 14.71 -2.57
C SER A 3 -9.55 13.33 -2.27
N SER A 4 -10.87 13.28 -2.16
CA SER A 4 -11.62 12.02 -1.95
C SER A 4 -11.32 10.97 -3.03
N LEU A 5 -11.04 11.43 -4.26
CA LEU A 5 -10.68 10.57 -5.40
C LEU A 5 -9.30 9.92 -5.20
N GLU A 6 -8.29 10.69 -4.81
CA GLU A 6 -6.96 10.17 -4.52
C GLU A 6 -7.00 9.15 -3.38
N THR A 7 -7.86 9.36 -2.38
CA THR A 7 -8.04 8.43 -1.26
C THR A 7 -8.57 7.07 -1.70
N LYS A 8 -9.53 7.05 -2.64
CA LYS A 8 -10.05 5.80 -3.21
C LYS A 8 -8.96 5.08 -4.00
N GLN A 9 -8.24 5.78 -4.87
CA GLN A 9 -7.16 5.21 -5.67
C GLN A 9 -6.06 4.60 -4.80
N TRP A 10 -5.68 5.26 -3.71
CA TRP A 10 -4.71 4.71 -2.75
C TRP A 10 -5.24 3.47 -2.02
N LYS A 11 -6.50 3.47 -1.56
CA LYS A 11 -7.11 2.30 -0.92
C LYS A 11 -7.13 1.09 -1.85
N GLU A 12 -7.48 1.31 -3.13
CA GLU A 12 -7.50 0.24 -4.12
C GLU A 12 -6.10 -0.27 -4.45
N ALA A 13 -5.11 0.62 -4.58
CA ALA A 13 -3.72 0.24 -4.81
C ALA A 13 -3.18 -0.62 -3.65
N VAL A 14 -3.41 -0.21 -2.39
CA VAL A 14 -2.98 -0.98 -1.20
C VAL A 14 -3.69 -2.33 -1.13
N LYS A 15 -5.00 -2.37 -1.39
CA LYS A 15 -5.76 -3.63 -1.40
C LYS A 15 -5.25 -4.59 -2.49
N SER A 16 -4.98 -4.07 -3.68
CA SER A 16 -4.43 -4.86 -4.80
C SER A 16 -3.07 -5.45 -4.45
N GLU A 17 -2.19 -4.64 -3.87
CA GLU A 17 -0.87 -5.11 -3.44
C GLU A 17 -0.99 -6.13 -2.30
N MET A 18 -1.83 -5.89 -1.30
CA MET A 18 -2.13 -6.85 -0.22
C MET A 18 -2.57 -8.20 -0.78
N ASN A 19 -3.53 -8.20 -1.71
CA ASN A 19 -4.02 -9.41 -2.36
C ASN A 19 -2.92 -10.12 -3.17
N SER A 20 -2.01 -9.37 -3.81
CA SER A 20 -0.88 -9.93 -4.56
C SER A 20 0.14 -10.64 -3.65
N ILE A 21 0.34 -10.14 -2.44
CA ILE A 21 1.23 -10.78 -1.45
C ILE A 21 0.59 -12.06 -0.91
N VAL A 22 -0.69 -11.98 -0.56
CA VAL A 22 -1.46 -13.14 -0.08
C VAL A 22 -1.51 -14.21 -1.17
N SER A 23 -1.75 -13.84 -2.43
CA SER A 23 -1.78 -14.78 -3.56
C SER A 23 -0.42 -15.38 -3.87
N LYS A 24 0.67 -14.66 -3.62
CA LYS A 24 2.04 -15.19 -3.69
C LYS A 24 2.35 -16.20 -2.60
N GLY A 25 1.50 -16.37 -1.59
CA GLY A 25 1.66 -17.37 -0.52
C GLY A 25 2.89 -17.16 0.37
N THR A 26 3.61 -16.05 0.19
CA THR A 26 4.81 -15.73 0.98
C THR A 26 4.44 -15.13 2.34
N TRP A 27 3.24 -14.55 2.46
CA TRP A 27 2.74 -13.97 3.71
C TRP A 27 1.34 -14.46 3.99
N VAL A 28 1.13 -14.95 5.22
CA VAL A 28 -0.18 -15.28 5.77
C VAL A 28 -0.57 -14.23 6.79
N LEU A 29 -1.81 -13.76 6.72
CA LEU A 29 -2.39 -12.94 7.77
C LEU A 29 -2.58 -13.84 9.00
N VAL A 30 -1.91 -13.49 10.09
CA VAL A 30 -2.04 -14.18 11.38
C VAL A 30 -2.45 -13.16 12.44
N ASP A 31 -3.30 -13.58 13.36
CA ASP A 31 -3.56 -12.81 14.57
C ASP A 31 -2.25 -12.65 15.35
N ILE A 32 -2.08 -11.47 15.94
CA ILE A 32 -0.89 -11.13 16.71
C ILE A 32 -0.90 -12.02 17.95
N PRO A 33 0.09 -12.91 18.15
CA PRO A 33 0.13 -13.73 19.34
C PRO A 33 0.35 -12.85 20.58
N SER A 34 -0.32 -13.20 21.67
CA SER A 34 -0.27 -12.46 22.93
C SER A 34 1.18 -12.25 23.40
N GLY A 35 1.59 -10.99 23.51
CA GLY A 35 2.96 -10.62 23.90
C GLY A 35 3.91 -10.29 22.75
N CYS A 36 3.47 -10.36 21.49
CA CYS A 36 4.23 -9.87 20.35
C CYS A 36 3.90 -8.42 20.00
N THR A 37 4.93 -7.63 19.76
CA THR A 37 4.81 -6.29 19.20
C THR A 37 4.73 -6.38 17.69
N THR A 38 3.67 -5.82 17.09
CA THR A 38 3.60 -5.68 15.63
C THR A 38 4.71 -4.77 15.14
N ILE A 39 5.48 -5.21 14.16
CA ILE A 39 6.30 -4.29 13.37
C ILE A 39 5.34 -3.53 12.46
N GLY A 40 5.21 -2.22 12.69
CA GLY A 40 4.40 -1.37 11.84
C GLY A 40 4.92 -1.41 10.40
N CYS A 41 4.11 -1.90 9.48
CA CYS A 41 4.40 -1.78 8.05
C CYS A 41 4.11 -0.34 7.60
N LYS A 42 5.15 0.46 7.39
CA LYS A 42 5.03 1.82 6.88
C LYS A 42 5.03 1.79 5.35
N TRP A 43 3.87 1.95 4.75
CA TRP A 43 3.75 2.08 3.30
C TRP A 43 4.17 3.49 2.87
N ILE A 44 5.21 3.57 2.04
CA ILE A 44 5.62 4.85 1.47
C ILE A 44 4.87 5.05 0.16
N PHE A 45 3.89 5.94 0.21
CA PHE A 45 3.12 6.37 -0.95
C PHE A 45 3.94 7.32 -1.83
N LYS A 46 4.78 6.76 -2.72
CA LYS A 46 5.50 7.54 -3.73
C LYS A 46 4.62 7.76 -4.95
N LYS A 47 4.26 9.02 -5.24
CA LYS A 47 3.69 9.39 -6.54
C LYS A 47 4.85 9.49 -7.53
N LYS A 48 4.87 8.64 -8.57
CA LYS A 48 5.79 8.84 -9.69
C LYS A 48 5.19 9.94 -10.56
N LEU A 49 5.87 11.09 -10.63
CA LEU A 49 5.45 12.22 -11.44
C LEU A 49 6.12 12.13 -12.82
N LYS A 50 5.38 12.49 -13.87
CA LYS A 50 5.93 12.70 -15.20
C LYS A 50 6.73 14.02 -15.25
N PRO A 51 7.54 14.26 -16.30
CA PRO A 51 8.26 15.52 -16.49
C PRO A 51 7.34 16.75 -16.52
N ASP A 52 6.09 16.59 -16.95
CA ASP A 52 5.03 17.61 -16.97
C ASP A 52 4.30 17.78 -15.62
N ARG A 53 4.83 17.18 -14.53
CA ARG A 53 4.28 17.23 -13.16
C ARG A 53 2.91 16.57 -12.98
N THR A 54 2.40 15.83 -13.95
CA THR A 54 1.22 14.98 -13.76
C THR A 54 1.59 13.63 -13.12
N VAL A 55 0.63 13.00 -12.45
CA VAL A 55 0.85 11.69 -11.80
C VAL A 55 0.92 10.60 -12.88
N ASP A 56 2.07 9.95 -13.02
CA ASP A 56 2.28 8.85 -13.95
C ASP A 56 1.67 7.55 -13.40
N LYS A 57 1.95 7.25 -12.13
CA LYS A 57 1.45 6.04 -11.48
C LYS A 57 1.55 6.14 -9.95
N PHE A 58 0.52 5.67 -9.27
CA PHE A 58 0.55 5.39 -7.84
C PHE A 58 1.16 4.00 -7.64
N LYS A 59 2.39 3.93 -7.13
CA LYS A 59 3.00 2.67 -6.71
C LYS A 59 3.24 2.75 -5.20
N PRO A 60 2.61 1.87 -4.40
CA PRO A 60 3.10 1.66 -3.06
C PRO A 60 4.52 1.05 -3.15
N GLY A 61 5.40 1.50 -2.27
CA GLY A 61 6.73 0.90 -2.09
C GLY A 61 6.85 0.42 -0.65
N TRP A 62 7.44 -0.78 -0.51
CA TRP A 62 7.89 -1.37 0.75
C TRP A 62 9.16 -0.69 1.23
#